data_AF-D0N0U9-F1
#
_entry.id   AF-D0N0U9-F1
#
_cell.length_a   1.000
_cell.length_b   1.000
_cell.length_c   1.000
_cell.angle_alpha   90.00
_cell.angle_beta   90.00
_cell.angle_gamma   90.00
#
_symmetry.space_group_name_H-M   'P 1'
#
loop_
_entity.id
_entity.type
_entity.pdbx_description
1 polymer ?
#
loop_
_entity_poly.entity_id
_entity_poly.type
_entity_poly.pdbx_seq_one_letter_code
_entity_poly.pdbx_strand_id
1 'polypeptide(L)'
;MSEPSTSQQELAPGQKDYVVRCLDFMFKAKEDGLFRGQRTRDLVAECLQIAHGTVTTVTSTYRADNETKFEVHISHLAVSKEYNKT
;
A
#
# COMPACT_ATOMS: atom_id res chain seq x y z
N MET A 1 -21.89 17.47 19.41
CA MET A 1 -21.24 17.21 18.11
C MET A 1 -20.17 16.19 18.36
N SER A 2 -20.27 15.01 17.77
CA SER A 2 -19.21 14.00 17.88
C SER A 2 -18.14 14.34 16.86
N GLU A 3 -16.90 14.48 17.32
CA GLU A 3 -15.72 14.62 16.47
C GLU A 3 -15.68 13.45 15.47
N PRO A 4 -15.26 13.67 14.21
CA PRO A 4 -15.03 12.55 13.31
C PRO A 4 -13.84 11.77 13.87
N SER A 5 -14.13 10.64 14.53
CA SER A 5 -13.12 9.65 14.84
C SER A 5 -12.50 9.26 13.50
N THR A 6 -11.28 9.74 13.27
CA THR A 6 -10.44 9.28 12.17
C THR A 6 -10.06 7.85 12.51
N SER A 7 -10.98 6.93 12.22
CA SER A 7 -10.71 5.51 12.22
C SER A 7 -9.59 5.30 11.21
N GLN A 8 -8.36 5.22 11.71
CA GLN A 8 -7.24 4.76 10.91
C GLN A 8 -7.65 3.37 10.43
N GLN A 9 -7.94 3.26 9.14
CA GLN A 9 -8.28 1.98 8.54
C GLN A 9 -7.10 1.05 8.79
N GLU A 10 -7.32 0.02 9.60
CA GLU A 10 -6.30 -0.97 9.90
C GLU A 10 -6.17 -1.91 8.70
N LEU A 11 -5.00 -1.88 8.08
CA LEU A 11 -4.69 -2.69 6.90
C LEU A 11 -4.10 -4.03 7.32
N ALA A 12 -4.51 -5.09 6.62
CA ALA A 12 -3.85 -6.39 6.71
C ALA A 12 -2.39 -6.29 6.24
N PRO A 13 -1.48 -7.17 6.70
CA PRO A 13 -0.06 -7.11 6.33
C PRO A 13 0.17 -7.03 4.82
N GLY A 14 -0.47 -7.90 4.02
CA GLY A 14 -0.33 -7.87 2.56
C GLY A 14 -0.84 -6.57 1.90
N GLN A 15 -1.81 -5.89 2.51
CA GLN A 15 -2.26 -4.57 2.04
C GLN A 15 -1.23 -3.49 2.35
N LYS A 16 -0.57 -3.55 3.52
CA LYS A 16 0.53 -2.63 3.87
C LYS A 16 1.73 -2.81 2.92
N ASP A 17 2.09 -4.05 2.61
CA ASP A 17 3.11 -4.36 1.58
C ASP A 17 2.72 -3.81 0.20
N TYR A 18 1.44 -3.88 -0.15
CA TYR A 18 0.96 -3.33 -1.42
C TYR A 18 1.03 -1.80 -1.46
N VAL A 19 0.68 -1.11 -0.36
CA VAL A 19 0.83 0.35 -0.23
C VAL A 19 2.29 0.79 -0.44
N VAL A 20 3.25 0.07 0.16
CA VAL A 20 4.69 0.38 -0.02
C VAL A 20 5.11 0.18 -1.49
N ARG A 21 4.72 -0.93 -2.12
CA ARG A 21 5.02 -1.17 -3.55
C ARG A 21 4.40 -0.11 -4.47
N CYS A 22 3.17 0.33 -4.19
CA CYS A 22 2.54 1.43 -4.92
C CYS A 22 3.28 2.75 -4.73
N LEU A 23 3.77 3.03 -3.52
CA LEU A 23 4.58 4.21 -3.25
C LEU A 23 5.84 4.23 -4.11
N ASP A 24 6.58 3.13 -4.18
CA ASP A 24 7.81 3.01 -4.96
C ASP A 24 7.55 3.16 -6.46
N PHE A 25 6.48 2.55 -6.97
CA PHE A 25 6.05 2.72 -8.35
C PHE A 25 5.74 4.18 -8.68
N MET A 26 4.95 4.86 -7.84
CA MET A 26 4.57 6.25 -8.04
C MET A 26 5.77 7.20 -7.93
N PHE A 27 6.77 6.89 -7.11
CA PHE A 27 8.03 7.64 -7.09
C PHE A 27 8.75 7.58 -8.44
N LYS A 28 8.92 6.39 -9.01
CA LYS A 28 9.56 6.21 -10.32
C LYS A 28 8.79 6.91 -11.43
N ALA A 29 7.47 6.74 -11.47
CA ALA A 29 6.62 7.42 -12.44
C ALA A 29 6.71 8.96 -12.34
N LYS A 30 6.98 9.50 -11.15
CA LYS A 30 7.23 10.93 -10.95
C LYS A 30 8.60 11.38 -11.44
N GLU A 31 9.63 10.56 -11.31
CA GLU A 31 10.95 10.83 -11.90
C GLU A 31 10.85 10.95 -13.42
N ASP A 32 9.98 10.15 -14.04
CA ASP A 32 9.63 10.24 -15.46
C ASP A 32 8.71 11.43 -15.81
N GLY A 33 8.29 12.21 -14.81
CA GLY A 33 7.48 13.41 -14.98
C GLY A 33 5.99 13.18 -15.19
N LEU A 34 5.46 11.98 -14.92
CA LEU A 34 4.06 11.62 -15.14
C LEU A 34 3.10 12.32 -14.17
N PHE A 35 3.53 12.59 -12.93
CA PHE A 35 2.69 13.18 -11.88
C PHE A 35 3.35 14.41 -11.23
N ARG A 36 3.56 15.47 -12.01
CA ARG A 36 4.18 16.71 -11.52
C ARG A 36 3.26 17.44 -10.53
N GLY A 37 3.85 17.98 -9.45
CA GLY A 37 3.15 18.82 -8.48
C GLY A 37 2.31 18.09 -7.42
N GLN A 38 1.96 16.81 -7.62
CA GLN A 38 1.19 16.03 -6.63
C GLN A 38 2.12 15.31 -5.64
N ARG A 39 1.74 15.16 -4.37
CA ARG A 39 2.54 14.35 -3.43
C ARG A 39 2.29 12.87 -3.70
N THR A 40 3.36 12.07 -3.66
CA THR A 40 3.28 10.63 -3.95
C THR A 40 2.32 9.90 -3.02
N ARG A 41 2.23 10.30 -1.75
CA ARG A 41 1.29 9.71 -0.79
C ARG A 41 -0.17 10.01 -1.12
N ASP A 42 -0.47 11.21 -1.62
CA ASP A 42 -1.83 11.58 -2.03
C ASP A 42 -2.26 10.73 -3.22
N LEU A 43 -1.37 10.55 -4.20
CA LEU A 43 -1.60 9.66 -5.34
C LEU A 43 -1.87 8.22 -4.91
N VAL A 44 -1.09 7.69 -3.97
CA VAL A 44 -1.31 6.33 -3.46
C VAL A 44 -2.64 6.21 -2.71
N ALA A 45 -2.99 7.21 -1.90
CA ALA A 45 -4.27 7.26 -1.20
C ALA A 45 -5.45 7.27 -2.17
N GLU A 46 -5.38 8.09 -3.23
CA GLU A 46 -6.38 8.15 -4.30
C GLU A 46 -6.43 6.85 -5.10
N CYS A 47 -5.30 6.29 -5.54
CA CYS A 47 -5.29 5.06 -6.33
C CYS A 47 -5.81 3.84 -5.58
N LEU A 48 -5.52 3.75 -4.27
CA LEU A 48 -5.94 2.62 -3.44
C LEU A 48 -7.26 2.86 -2.72
N GLN A 49 -7.84 4.07 -2.84
CA GLN A 49 -9.06 4.48 -2.16
C GLN A 49 -8.99 4.26 -0.65
N ILE A 50 -7.86 4.64 -0.04
CA ILE A 50 -7.62 4.57 1.41
C ILE A 50 -7.29 5.95 1.98
N ALA A 51 -7.44 6.11 3.29
CA ALA A 51 -7.14 7.38 3.94
C ALA A 51 -5.66 7.75 3.80
N HIS A 52 -5.37 9.03 3.50
CA HIS A 52 -4.00 9.55 3.46
C HIS A 52 -3.24 9.30 4.78
N GLY A 53 -3.94 9.38 5.93
CA GLY A 53 -3.37 9.05 7.23
C GLY A 53 -2.85 7.61 7.31
N THR A 54 -3.58 6.65 6.75
CA THR A 54 -3.17 5.24 6.67
C THR A 54 -1.91 5.07 5.82
N VAL A 55 -1.84 5.73 4.65
CA VAL A 55 -0.62 5.73 3.81
C VAL A 55 0.57 6.31 4.57
N THR A 56 0.36 7.42 5.29
CA THR A 56 1.41 8.08 6.07
C THR A 56 1.95 7.16 7.17
N THR A 57 1.06 6.49 7.91
CA THR A 57 1.46 5.55 8.97
C THR A 57 2.25 4.38 8.39
N VAL A 58 1.72 3.67 7.37
CA VAL A 58 2.40 2.52 6.76
C VAL A 58 3.78 2.89 6.22
N THR A 59 3.88 4.00 5.50
CA THR A 59 5.15 4.41 4.89
C THR A 59 6.16 4.90 5.93
N SER A 60 5.70 5.42 7.08
CA SER A 60 6.58 5.80 8.18
C SER A 60 7.11 4.58 8.92
N THR A 61 6.25 3.57 9.16
CA THR A 61 6.66 2.29 9.74
C THR A 61 7.70 1.60 8.86
N TYR A 62 7.45 1.52 7.55
CA TYR A 62 8.40 0.93 6.60
C TYR A 62 9.75 1.68 6.55
N ARG A 63 9.75 3.02 6.63
CA ARG A 63 11.01 3.79 6.62
C ARG A 63 11.82 3.63 7.91
N ALA A 64 11.16 3.40 9.04
CA ALA A 64 11.84 3.19 10.32
C ALA A 64 12.56 1.83 10.34
N ASP A 65 12.07 0.87 9.58
CA ASP A 65 12.66 -0.46 9.43
C ASP A 65 12.46 -0.94 7.98
N ASN A 66 13.48 -0.71 7.13
CA ASN A 66 13.43 -1.07 5.71
C ASN A 66 13.45 -2.59 5.47
N GLU A 67 13.69 -3.41 6.50
CA GLU A 67 13.54 -4.87 6.43
C GLU A 67 12.12 -5.33 6.80
N THR A 68 11.23 -4.40 7.18
CA THR A 68 9.81 -4.69 7.43
C THR A 68 9.16 -5.22 6.16
N LYS A 69 9.13 -6.54 6.04
CA LYS A 69 8.14 -7.24 5.24
C LYS A 69 6.91 -7.33 6.12
N PHE A 70 5.78 -6.80 5.65
CA PHE A 70 4.53 -7.01 6.37
C PHE A 70 4.12 -8.46 6.11
N GLU A 71 4.65 -9.39 6.91
CA GLU A 71 4.53 -10.84 6.69
C GLU A 71 3.09 -11.24 6.37
N VAL A 72 2.89 -11.73 5.15
CA VAL A 72 1.64 -12.40 4.80
C VAL A 72 1.76 -13.82 5.33
N HIS A 73 1.19 -14.10 6.50
CA HIS A 73 0.91 -15.48 6.89
C HIS A 73 -0.21 -16.01 5.97
N ILE A 74 0.15 -16.38 4.74
CA ILE A 74 -0.69 -17.21 3.90
C ILE A 74 -0.68 -18.58 4.54
N SER A 75 -1.74 -18.93 5.26
CA SER A 75 -2.04 -20.33 5.54
C SER A 75 -2.03 -21.05 4.19
N HIS A 76 -1.07 -21.96 3.97
CA HIS A 76 -0.91 -22.80 2.78
C HIS A 76 -2.15 -23.68 2.53
N LEU A 77 -3.28 -23.10 2.16
CA LEU A 77 -4.46 -23.80 1.66
C LEU A 77 -4.61 -23.47 0.17
N ALA A 78 -3.81 -24.22 -0.58
CA ALA A 78 -4.01 -24.71 -1.94
C ALA A 78 -5.11 -24.04 -2.79
N VAL A 79 -4.75 -23.51 -3.96
CA VAL A 79 -5.29 -23.95 -5.26
C VAL A 79 -4.24 -23.64 -6.34
N SER A 80 -3.43 -24.63 -6.69
CA SER A 80 -2.81 -24.72 -8.01
C SER A 80 -3.91 -25.07 -9.02
N LYS A 81 -4.50 -24.08 -9.68
CA LYS A 81 -5.28 -24.34 -10.90
C LYS A 81 -4.32 -24.38 -12.07
N GLU A 82 -3.89 -25.59 -12.36
CA GLU A 82 -3.18 -26.00 -13.57
C GLU A 82 -4.07 -25.68 -14.79
N TYR A 83 -3.71 -24.67 -15.58
CA TYR A 83 -4.34 -24.41 -16.87
C TYR A 83 -3.73 -25.38 -17.88
N ASN A 84 -4.37 -26.55 -18.05
CA ASN A 84 -4.11 -27.42 -19.19
C ASN A 84 -4.57 -26.72 -20.47
N LYS A 85 -3.61 -26.52 -21.38
CA LYS A 85 -3.81 -26.00 -22.73
C LYS A 85 -4.11 -27.18 -23.64
N THR A 86 -5.31 -27.21 -24.22
CA THR A 86 -5.63 -28.01 -25.42
C THR A 86 -6.33 -27.11 -26.41
#